data_AF-A0A2G1Z9T8-F1
#
_entry.id   AF-A0A2G1Z9T8-F1
#
_cell.length_a   1.000
_cell.length_b   1.000
_cell.length_c   1.000
_cell.angle_alpha   90.00
_cell.angle_beta   90.00
_cell.angle_gamma   90.00
#
_symmetry.space_group_name_H-M   'P 1'
#
loop_
_entity.id
_entity.type
_entity.pdbx_description
1 polymer ?
#
loop_
_entity_poly.entity_id
_entity_poly.type
_entity_poly.pdbx_seq_one_letter_code
_entity_poly.pdbx_strand_id
1 'polypeptide(L)'
;YTIGYSSTDVTYGDKWTTDISMRYQATAGLALSAGVQNLFDVYPDKRPEDNNFNGIFVYPLTNSPFGFNGGYYYVEAKYTY
;
A
#
# COMPACT_ATOMS: atom_id res chain seq x y z
N TYR A 1 6.01 8.73 12.07
CA TYR A 1 5.57 10.13 11.85
C TYR A 1 4.45 10.47 12.85
N THR A 2 4.21 11.75 13.15
CA THR A 2 3.22 12.16 14.18
C THR A 2 2.02 12.86 13.56
N ILE A 3 0.81 12.50 13.98
CA ILE A 3 -0.44 13.19 13.62
C ILE A 3 -1.06 13.76 14.89
N GLY A 4 -1.38 15.07 14.88
CA GLY A 4 -2.17 15.70 15.93
C GLY A 4 -3.67 15.49 15.72
N TYR A 5 -4.35 14.96 16.74
CA TYR A 5 -5.81 14.90 16.81
C TYR A 5 -6.34 15.94 17.79
N SER A 6 -7.65 16.20 17.78
CA SER A 6 -8.28 17.20 18.66
C SER A 6 -8.05 16.97 20.16
N SER A 7 -7.70 15.74 20.56
CA SER A 7 -7.50 15.32 21.94
C SER A 7 -6.04 15.01 22.30
N THR A 8 -5.20 14.51 21.37
CA THR A 8 -3.81 14.06 21.64
C THR A 8 -3.01 13.86 20.34
N ASP A 9 -1.69 14.02 20.42
CA ASP A 9 -0.76 13.67 19.36
C ASP A 9 -0.42 12.17 19.35
N VAL A 10 -0.53 11.51 18.20
CA VAL A 10 -0.22 10.08 18.04
C VAL A 10 1.01 9.92 17.16
N THR A 11 2.00 9.18 17.64
CA THR A 11 3.21 8.84 16.88
C THR A 11 3.07 7.44 16.28
N TYR A 12 3.17 7.35 14.96
CA TYR A 12 3.15 6.11 14.19
C TYR A 12 4.57 5.63 13.89
N GLY A 13 4.76 4.31 13.93
CA GLY A 13 6.04 3.67 13.70
C GLY A 13 6.45 3.64 12.23
N ASP A 14 7.72 3.29 12.00
CA ASP A 14 8.24 3.10 10.65
C ASP A 14 7.72 1.79 10.04
N LYS A 15 7.47 1.80 8.74
CA LYS A 15 6.96 0.67 7.97
C LYS A 15 7.71 0.56 6.65
N TRP A 16 7.86 -0.67 6.17
CA TRP A 16 8.50 -0.97 4.89
C TRP A 16 7.55 -1.80 4.04
N THR A 17 7.22 -1.31 2.85
CA THR A 17 6.56 -2.09 1.80
C THR A 17 7.61 -2.58 0.83
N THR A 18 7.41 -3.79 0.27
CA THR A 18 8.34 -4.38 -0.70
C THR A 18 7.57 -4.84 -1.92
N ASP A 19 7.98 -4.34 -3.08
CA ASP A 19 7.36 -4.63 -4.36
C ASP A 19 8.37 -5.36 -5.24
N ILE A 20 7.90 -6.39 -5.95
CA ILE A 20 8.72 -7.15 -6.90
C ILE A 20 7.98 -7.19 -8.23
N SER A 21 8.66 -6.83 -9.31
CA SER A 21 8.12 -6.95 -10.66
C SER A 21 9.16 -7.53 -11.61
N MET A 22 8.68 -8.33 -12.55
CA MET A 22 9.45 -8.89 -13.63
C MET A 22 8.73 -8.61 -14.94
N ARG A 23 9.50 -8.27 -15.97
CA ARG A 23 9.01 -8.09 -17.34
C ARG A 23 9.87 -8.91 -18.29
N TYR A 24 9.20 -9.62 -19.19
CA TYR A 24 9.81 -10.43 -20.24
C TYR A 24 9.33 -9.96 -21.62
N GLN A 25 10.27 -9.60 -22.48
CA GLN A 25 9.98 -9.27 -23.88
C GLN A 25 9.91 -10.58 -24.68
N ALA A 26 8.70 -11.07 -24.94
CA ALA A 26 8.47 -12.35 -25.60
C ALA A 26 8.72 -12.28 -27.11
N THR A 27 8.32 -11.18 -27.76
CA THR A 27 8.58 -10.89 -29.19
C THR A 27 8.84 -9.40 -29.38
N ALA A 28 9.10 -8.91 -30.59
CA ALA A 28 9.23 -7.47 -30.83
C ALA A 28 7.94 -6.67 -30.50
N GLY A 29 6.77 -7.30 -30.66
CA GLY A 29 5.47 -6.68 -30.42
C GLY A 29 4.80 -7.08 -29.11
N LEU A 30 5.31 -8.07 -28.37
CA LEU A 30 4.66 -8.61 -27.16
C LEU A 30 5.60 -8.63 -25.97
N ALA A 31 5.16 -8.03 -24.86
CA ALA A 31 5.80 -8.13 -23.56
C ALA A 31 4.82 -8.63 -22.50
N LEU A 32 5.32 -9.50 -21.62
CA LEU A 32 4.60 -10.00 -20.46
C LEU A 32 5.24 -9.42 -19.20
N SER A 33 4.43 -8.93 -18.27
CA SER A 33 4.88 -8.50 -16.95
C SER A 33 4.13 -9.28 -15.88
N ALA A 34 4.79 -9.61 -14.79
CA ALA A 34 4.17 -10.15 -13.59
C ALA A 34 4.81 -9.52 -12.37
N GLY A 35 4.04 -9.34 -11.30
CA GLY A 35 4.58 -8.76 -10.09
C GLY A 35 3.66 -8.90 -8.89
N VAL A 36 4.18 -8.42 -7.78
CA VAL A 36 3.54 -8.34 -6.48
C VAL A 36 3.82 -6.96 -5.91
N GLN A 37 2.77 -6.31 -5.43
CA GLN A 37 2.89 -5.11 -4.62
C GLN A 37 2.58 -5.46 -3.18
N ASN A 38 3.37 -4.91 -2.26
CA ASN A 38 3.31 -5.19 -0.84
C ASN A 38 3.38 -6.71 -0.54
N LEU A 39 4.51 -7.32 -0.92
CA LEU A 39 4.80 -8.76 -0.79
C LEU A 39 4.55 -9.32 0.62
N PHE A 40 4.78 -8.51 1.64
CA PHE A 40 4.65 -8.91 3.05
C PHE A 40 3.32 -8.48 3.70
N ASP A 41 2.35 -8.01 2.91
CA ASP A 41 1.01 -7.62 3.37
C ASP A 41 1.03 -6.64 4.56
N VAL A 42 1.82 -5.58 4.42
CA VAL A 42 2.00 -4.56 5.46
C VAL A 42 0.84 -3.56 5.44
N TYR A 43 0.28 -3.28 6.62
CA TYR A 43 -0.77 -2.28 6.81
C TYR A 43 -0.27 -1.09 7.65
N PRO A 44 -0.88 0.10 7.49
CA PRO A 44 -0.65 1.21 8.39
C PRO A 44 -1.02 0.84 9.83
N ASP A 45 -0.42 1.52 10.79
CA ASP A 45 -0.85 1.43 12.18
C ASP A 45 -2.27 1.99 12.33
N LYS A 46 -3.08 1.35 13.18
CA LYS A 46 -4.45 1.77 13.43
C LYS A 46 -4.48 3.05 14.27
N ARG A 47 -5.50 3.87 14.07
CA ARG A 47 -5.80 4.99 14.96
C ARG A 47 -6.21 4.48 16.34
N PRO A 48 -5.97 5.27 17.41
CA PRO A 48 -6.57 5.00 18.72
C PRO A 48 -8.10 4.88 18.61
N GLU A 49 -8.70 4.04 19.46
CA GLU A 49 -10.16 3.78 19.43
C GLU A 49 -10.97 5.07 19.57
N ASP A 50 -10.55 5.96 20.45
CA ASP A 50 -11.21 7.27 20.67
C ASP A 50 -11.22 8.16 19.43
N ASN A 51 -10.36 7.89 18.44
CA ASN A 51 -10.16 8.68 17.23
C ASN A 51 -10.45 7.91 15.93
N ASN A 52 -11.06 6.71 16.02
CA ASN A 52 -11.37 5.86 14.86
C ASN A 52 -12.85 5.89 14.43
N PHE A 53 -13.68 6.77 15.03
CA PHE A 53 -15.12 6.94 14.76
C PHE A 53 -15.86 5.60 14.70
N ASN A 54 -15.86 4.84 15.80
CA ASN A 54 -16.48 3.50 15.91
C ASN A 54 -16.01 2.53 14.81
N GLY A 55 -14.72 2.55 14.48
CA GLY A 55 -14.12 1.68 13.47
C GLY A 55 -14.36 2.10 12.02
N ILE A 56 -14.96 3.26 11.76
CA ILE A 56 -15.16 3.77 10.40
C ILE A 56 -13.85 4.32 9.83
N PHE A 57 -13.00 4.91 10.68
CA PHE A 57 -11.70 5.49 10.28
C PHE A 57 -10.54 4.77 10.97
N VAL A 58 -10.40 3.47 10.67
CA VAL A 58 -9.38 2.59 11.27
C VAL A 58 -7.96 3.07 11.01
N TYR A 59 -7.68 3.63 9.83
CA TYR A 59 -6.35 4.10 9.42
C TYR A 59 -6.29 5.62 9.21
N PRO A 60 -5.10 6.25 9.27
CA PRO A 60 -4.92 7.66 8.91
C PRO A 60 -5.41 7.97 7.49
N LEU A 61 -6.23 9.02 7.31
CA LEU A 61 -6.89 9.35 6.03
C LEU A 61 -6.07 10.31 5.17
N THR A 62 -5.27 11.18 5.80
CA THR A 62 -4.62 12.32 5.12
C THR A 62 -3.10 12.25 5.13
N ASN A 63 -2.50 11.41 5.97
CA ASN A 63 -1.05 11.42 6.22
C ASN A 63 -0.46 10.00 6.28
N SER A 64 -1.13 9.02 5.68
CA SER A 64 -0.54 7.69 5.50
C SER A 64 0.39 7.71 4.27
N PRO A 65 1.68 7.35 4.41
CA PRO A 65 2.60 7.31 3.28
C PRO A 65 2.31 6.18 2.28
N PHE A 66 1.48 5.21 2.66
CA PHE A 66 1.02 4.11 1.80
C PHE A 66 -0.45 3.75 2.10
N GLY A 67 -1.11 3.08 1.16
CA GLY A 67 -2.52 2.69 1.27
C GLY A 67 -2.77 1.51 2.22
N PHE A 68 -4.04 1.22 2.49
CA PHE A 68 -4.49 0.09 3.32
C PHE A 68 -5.02 -1.10 2.50
N ASN A 69 -4.69 -1.15 1.20
CA ASN A 69 -5.18 -2.18 0.28
C ASN A 69 -4.53 -3.56 0.50
N GLY A 70 -3.48 -3.65 1.32
CA GLY A 70 -2.73 -4.90 1.54
C GLY A 70 -1.87 -5.28 0.33
N GLY A 71 -1.45 -6.55 0.32
CA GLY A 71 -0.68 -7.17 -0.77
C GLY A 71 -1.54 -7.62 -1.95
N TYR A 72 -1.03 -7.46 -3.17
CA TYR A 72 -1.68 -8.02 -4.35
C TYR A 72 -0.70 -8.45 -5.44
N TYR A 73 -1.12 -9.45 -6.22
CA TYR A 73 -0.39 -9.98 -7.35
C TYR A 73 -1.04 -9.52 -8.66
N TYR A 74 -0.23 -9.30 -9.69
CA TYR A 74 -0.74 -8.91 -11.00
C TYR A 74 0.06 -9.58 -12.13
N VAL A 75 -0.61 -9.70 -13.27
CA VAL A 75 -0.03 -10.10 -14.55
C VAL A 75 -0.54 -9.14 -15.61
N GLU A 76 0.35 -8.70 -16.50
CA GLU A 76 0.07 -7.75 -17.57
C GLU A 76 0.62 -8.29 -18.89
N ALA A 77 -0.12 -8.10 -19.99
CA ALA A 77 0.37 -8.31 -21.34
C ALA A 77 0.28 -6.99 -22.12
N LYS A 78 1.42 -6.53 -22.65
CA LYS A 78 1.49 -5.33 -23.49
C LYS A 78 1.81 -5.75 -24.92
N TYR A 79 0.91 -5.40 -25.84
CA TYR A 79 1.08 -5.60 -27.27
C TYR A 79 1.31 -4.25 -27.99
N THR A 80 2.18 -4.22 -29.00
CA THR A 80 2.48 -3.05 -29.84
C THR A 80 2.56 -3.50 -31.29
N TYR A 81 1.89 -2.76 -32.19
CA TYR A 81 1.78 -3.05 -33.62
C TYR A 81 2.66 -2.12 -34.46
#